data_AF-A0A417CJC5-F1
#
_entry.id   AF-A0A417CJC5-F1
#
_cell.length_a   1.000
_cell.length_b   1.000
_cell.length_c   1.000
_cell.angle_alpha   90.00
_cell.angle_beta   90.00
_cell.angle_gamma   90.00
#
_symmetry.space_group_name_H-M   'P 1'
#
loop_
_entity.id
_entity.type
_entity.pdbx_description
1 polymer ?
#
loop_
_entity_poly.entity_id
_entity_poly.type
_entity_poly.pdbx_seq_one_letter_code
_entity_poly.pdbx_strand_id
1 'polypeptide(L)'
;MIVNETAVKQILNEVQPATLVAATKYVDEKEIEKLEALGVQCFGENRVQAFLDKYEKYHGQGDFHFIGTLQPNKVKYIIDKVKLIHAVDRYSLMKEIEKQAAKHDLVMPVLIQVNIAKEESKHGFEVEEIDEVFQQVQQYKHIDVKGLMMMAPNIDETETEKYFAQTQALLQRLQKDYPMYELNQLSMGMSNDYHQALKHGATYIRIGRALFKDE
;
A
#
# COMPACT_ATOMS: atom_id res chain seq x y z
N MET A 1 4.46 22.61 3.17
CA MET A 1 3.45 21.98 2.30
C MET A 1 2.17 21.89 3.07
N ILE A 2 1.08 22.36 2.48
CA ILE A 2 -0.26 22.37 3.10
C ILE A 2 -1.26 21.67 2.18
N VAL A 3 -2.36 21.18 2.75
CA VAL A 3 -3.46 20.54 2.03
C VAL A 3 -4.03 21.50 0.98
N ASN A 4 -4.16 20.98 -0.25
CA ASN A 4 -4.89 21.63 -1.32
C ASN A 4 -6.33 21.11 -1.35
N GLU A 5 -7.23 21.78 -0.61
CA GLU A 5 -8.61 21.30 -0.43
C GLU A 5 -9.35 21.04 -1.74
N THR A 6 -9.16 21.90 -2.76
CA THR A 6 -9.78 21.74 -4.07
C THR A 6 -9.29 20.47 -4.76
N ALA A 7 -7.98 20.25 -4.77
CA ALA A 7 -7.39 19.05 -5.38
C ALA A 7 -7.80 17.78 -4.62
N VAL A 8 -7.85 17.82 -3.29
CA VAL A 8 -8.30 16.69 -2.47
C VAL A 8 -9.74 16.29 -2.81
N LYS A 9 -10.67 17.25 -2.84
CA LYS A 9 -12.08 16.97 -3.16
C LYS A 9 -12.24 16.44 -4.58
N GLN A 10 -11.49 16.98 -5.55
CA GLN A 10 -11.51 16.49 -6.92
C GLN A 10 -11.00 15.05 -7.00
N ILE A 11 -9.80 14.78 -6.48
CA ILE A 11 -9.16 13.46 -6.55
C ILE A 11 -9.97 12.42 -5.78
N LEU A 12 -10.53 12.76 -4.61
CA LEU A 12 -11.36 11.85 -3.82
C LEU A 12 -12.59 11.37 -4.59
N ASN A 13 -13.15 12.20 -5.48
CA ASN A 13 -14.23 11.80 -6.37
C ASN A 13 -13.72 10.98 -7.58
N GLU A 14 -12.59 11.38 -8.16
CA GLU A 14 -12.02 10.73 -9.35
C GLU A 14 -11.55 9.30 -9.08
N VAL A 15 -11.03 9.01 -7.88
CA VAL A 15 -10.52 7.67 -7.57
C VAL A 15 -11.60 6.64 -7.28
N GLN A 16 -12.86 7.04 -7.08
CA GLN A 16 -13.92 6.09 -6.75
C GLN A 16 -14.15 5.08 -7.89
N PRO A 17 -14.41 3.80 -7.59
CA PRO A 17 -14.68 3.23 -6.27
C PRO A 17 -13.43 2.80 -5.48
N ALA A 18 -12.22 3.08 -5.98
CA ALA A 18 -10.99 2.78 -5.25
C ALA A 18 -10.83 3.68 -4.03
N THR A 19 -10.06 3.20 -3.06
CA THR A 19 -9.69 3.96 -1.87
C THR A 19 -8.49 4.86 -2.19
N LEU A 20 -8.65 6.16 -1.93
CA LEU A 20 -7.52 7.09 -1.90
C LEU A 20 -6.67 6.81 -0.67
N VAL A 21 -5.41 6.42 -0.88
CA VAL A 21 -4.38 6.37 0.16
C VAL A 21 -3.54 7.64 0.05
N ALA A 22 -3.82 8.62 0.90
CA ALA A 22 -3.09 9.89 0.89
C ALA A 22 -1.67 9.68 1.45
N ALA A 23 -0.65 9.87 0.62
CA ALA A 23 0.74 9.68 1.01
C ALA A 23 1.24 10.90 1.82
N THR A 24 1.27 10.76 3.15
CA THR A 24 1.43 11.85 4.14
C THR A 24 2.85 12.00 4.69
N LYS A 25 3.84 11.36 4.05
CA LYS A 25 5.27 11.32 4.46
C LYS A 25 5.99 12.66 4.67
N TYR A 26 5.42 13.77 4.23
CA TYR A 26 6.03 15.10 4.29
C TYR A 26 5.16 16.18 4.95
N VAL A 27 4.05 15.77 5.56
CA VAL A 27 3.15 16.67 6.29
C VAL A 27 3.00 16.19 7.72
N ASP A 28 2.60 17.09 8.62
CA ASP A 28 2.40 16.81 10.04
C ASP A 28 0.98 16.28 10.32
N GLU A 29 0.69 15.99 11.60
CA GLU A 29 -0.61 15.49 12.03
C GLU A 29 -1.77 16.45 11.72
N LYS A 30 -1.53 17.76 11.73
CA LYS A 30 -2.58 18.77 11.51
C LYS A 30 -3.05 18.76 10.07
N GLU A 31 -2.13 18.60 9.13
CA GLU A 31 -2.48 18.42 7.72
C GLU A 31 -3.18 17.08 7.47
N ILE A 32 -2.86 16.02 8.23
CA ILE A 32 -3.58 14.74 8.18
C ILE A 32 -5.04 14.93 8.65
N GLU A 33 -5.25 15.61 9.77
CA GLU A 33 -6.60 15.90 10.29
C GLU A 33 -7.41 16.79 9.32
N LYS A 34 -6.75 17.70 8.58
CA LYS A 34 -7.40 18.44 7.49
C LYS A 34 -7.82 17.53 6.34
N LEU A 35 -7.00 16.57 5.93
CA LEU A 35 -7.38 15.58 4.91
C LEU A 35 -8.61 14.77 5.37
N GLU A 36 -8.63 14.38 6.64
CA GLU A 36 -9.75 13.65 7.24
C GLU A 36 -11.04 14.45 7.22
N ALA A 37 -10.98 15.73 7.59
CA ALA A 37 -12.13 16.64 7.54
C ALA A 37 -12.69 16.83 6.12
N LEU A 38 -11.88 16.55 5.08
CA LEU A 38 -12.30 16.59 3.67
C LEU A 38 -12.83 15.24 3.17
N GLY A 39 -12.85 14.20 4.01
CA GLY A 39 -13.38 12.86 3.71
C GLY A 39 -12.32 11.82 3.36
N VAL A 40 -11.03 12.13 3.41
CA VAL A 40 -9.97 11.13 3.22
C VAL A 40 -9.84 10.28 4.47
N GLN A 41 -10.01 8.97 4.36
CA GLN A 41 -9.99 8.07 5.52
C GLN A 41 -8.73 7.20 5.63
N CYS A 42 -7.87 7.19 4.61
CA CYS A 42 -6.72 6.30 4.54
C CYS A 42 -5.41 7.07 4.29
N PHE A 43 -4.42 6.90 5.18
CA PHE A 43 -3.15 7.62 5.17
C PHE A 43 -1.96 6.67 4.99
N GLY A 44 -1.11 6.96 4.00
CA GLY A 44 0.04 6.17 3.64
C GLY A 44 1.36 6.75 4.16
N GLU A 45 2.02 6.03 5.06
CA GLU A 45 3.36 6.37 5.56
C GLU A 45 4.45 5.47 4.98
N ASN A 46 5.66 6.00 4.88
CA ASN A 46 6.80 5.26 4.30
C ASN A 46 8.06 5.25 5.18
N ARG A 47 8.04 5.90 6.33
CA ARG A 47 9.17 5.96 7.27
C ARG A 47 8.64 5.75 8.68
N VAL A 48 9.07 4.66 9.32
CA VAL A 48 8.55 4.23 10.63
C VAL A 48 8.69 5.32 11.70
N GLN A 49 9.85 5.98 11.80
CA GLN A 49 10.03 6.99 12.84
C GLN A 49 9.11 8.21 12.64
N ALA A 50 9.08 8.75 11.42
CA ALA A 50 8.21 9.89 11.10
C ALA A 50 6.72 9.54 11.27
N PHE A 51 6.34 8.29 11.00
CA PHE A 51 4.99 7.79 11.28
C PHE A 51 4.69 7.80 12.78
N LEU A 52 5.56 7.23 13.61
CA LEU A 52 5.34 7.18 15.07
C LEU A 52 5.17 8.57 15.67
N ASP A 53 6.04 9.51 15.28
CA ASP A 53 5.99 10.89 15.78
C ASP A 53 4.66 11.60 15.45
N LYS A 54 4.02 11.23 14.32
CA LYS A 54 2.70 11.74 13.91
C LYS A 54 1.57 10.97 14.58
N TYR A 55 1.67 9.64 14.64
CA TYR A 55 0.66 8.78 15.23
C TYR A 55 0.42 9.12 16.71
N GLU A 56 1.45 9.49 17.45
CA GLU A 56 1.32 9.92 18.85
C GLU A 56 0.55 11.23 19.03
N LYS A 57 0.55 12.10 18.02
CA LYS A 57 -0.10 13.43 18.05
C LYS A 57 -1.43 13.46 17.31
N TYR A 58 -1.73 12.42 16.54
CA TYR A 58 -2.93 12.33 15.73
C TYR A 58 -4.14 12.01 16.61
N HIS A 59 -5.22 12.78 16.47
CA HIS A 59 -6.42 12.64 17.28
C HIS A 59 -7.67 12.22 16.50
N GLY A 60 -7.50 11.87 15.22
CA GLY A 60 -8.60 11.43 14.35
C GLY A 60 -8.86 9.92 14.36
N GLN A 61 -9.64 9.45 13.38
CA GLN A 61 -10.12 8.07 13.27
C GLN A 61 -9.70 7.36 11.97
N GLY A 62 -8.91 8.03 11.13
CA GLY A 62 -8.45 7.48 9.86
C GLY A 62 -7.47 6.30 10.02
N ASP A 63 -7.43 5.50 8.97
CA ASP A 63 -6.65 4.28 8.90
C ASP A 63 -5.26 4.56 8.35
N PHE A 64 -4.23 4.22 9.14
CA PHE A 64 -2.85 4.28 8.69
C PHE A 64 -2.43 3.00 7.99
N HIS A 65 -1.92 3.14 6.77
CA HIS A 65 -1.31 2.08 5.99
C HIS A 65 0.20 2.34 5.86
N PHE A 66 1.00 1.27 5.86
CA PHE A 66 2.44 1.38 5.58
C PHE A 66 2.71 1.05 4.11
N ILE A 67 3.12 2.07 3.34
CA ILE A 67 3.27 1.99 1.88
C ILE A 67 4.72 2.02 1.38
N GLY A 68 5.68 2.20 2.30
CA GLY A 68 7.11 2.22 1.99
C GLY A 68 7.83 0.91 2.27
N THR A 69 9.08 0.81 1.85
CA THR A 69 9.97 -0.29 2.21
C THR A 69 10.08 -0.40 3.74
N LEU A 70 9.69 -1.56 4.29
CA LEU A 70 9.70 -1.82 5.72
C LEU A 70 10.91 -2.68 6.10
N GLN A 71 11.81 -2.16 6.93
CA GLN A 71 12.92 -2.95 7.47
C GLN A 71 12.39 -3.94 8.53
N PRO A 72 12.86 -5.21 8.59
CA PRO A 72 12.25 -6.21 9.48
C PRO A 72 12.34 -5.80 10.95
N ASN A 73 13.49 -5.27 11.38
CA ASN A 73 13.71 -4.77 12.75
C ASN A 73 12.79 -3.60 13.16
N LYS A 74 12.08 -2.97 12.20
CA LYS A 74 11.14 -1.89 12.45
C LYS A 74 9.68 -2.34 12.53
N VAL A 75 9.36 -3.57 12.13
CA VAL A 75 7.99 -4.12 12.16
C VAL A 75 7.38 -4.01 13.55
N LYS A 76 8.15 -4.36 14.59
CA LYS A 76 7.74 -4.32 16.00
C LYS A 76 7.19 -2.97 16.50
N TYR A 77 7.50 -1.87 15.82
CA TYR A 77 7.03 -0.55 16.23
C TYR A 77 5.64 -0.22 15.67
N ILE A 78 5.25 -0.81 14.55
CA ILE A 78 4.06 -0.42 13.79
C ILE A 78 3.02 -1.51 13.66
N ILE A 79 3.35 -2.76 14.03
CA ILE A 79 2.48 -3.94 13.82
C ILE A 79 1.09 -3.81 14.46
N ASP A 80 0.96 -3.00 15.51
CA ASP A 80 -0.27 -2.73 16.25
C ASP A 80 -0.88 -1.36 15.93
N LYS A 81 -0.31 -0.61 14.97
CA LYS A 81 -0.69 0.79 14.65
C LYS A 81 -1.17 0.98 13.23
N VAL A 82 -0.83 0.07 12.31
CA VAL A 82 -1.24 0.14 10.91
C VAL A 82 -2.30 -0.91 10.61
N LYS A 83 -3.20 -0.60 9.66
CA LYS A 83 -4.25 -1.51 9.20
C LYS A 83 -3.79 -2.44 8.08
N LEU A 84 -2.82 -2.01 7.28
CA LEU A 84 -2.33 -2.74 6.11
C LEU A 84 -0.87 -2.39 5.83
N ILE A 85 -0.05 -3.41 5.57
CA ILE A 85 1.32 -3.25 5.06
C ILE A 85 1.32 -3.59 3.57
N HIS A 86 1.60 -2.60 2.71
CA HIS A 86 1.50 -2.78 1.26
C HIS A 86 2.76 -3.38 0.63
N ALA A 87 3.92 -3.18 1.25
CA ALA A 87 5.23 -3.40 0.62
C ALA A 87 5.95 -4.64 1.19
N VAL A 88 5.27 -5.80 1.21
CA VAL A 88 5.90 -7.07 1.60
C VAL A 88 6.63 -7.66 0.40
N ASP A 89 7.95 -7.53 0.39
CA ASP A 89 8.80 -7.71 -0.80
C ASP A 89 9.87 -8.82 -0.67
N ARG A 90 9.96 -9.48 0.49
CA ARG A 90 10.96 -10.52 0.76
C ARG A 90 10.58 -11.42 1.93
N TYR A 91 11.10 -12.65 1.91
CA TYR A 91 10.83 -13.68 2.93
C TYR A 91 11.16 -13.24 4.36
N SER A 92 12.27 -12.52 4.56
CA SER A 92 12.68 -12.05 5.88
C SER A 92 11.69 -11.05 6.50
N LEU A 93 11.01 -10.26 5.67
CA LEU A 93 9.97 -9.33 6.13
C LEU A 93 8.70 -10.10 6.52
N MET A 94 8.24 -11.06 5.69
CA MET A 94 7.11 -11.92 6.04
C MET A 94 7.31 -12.61 7.38
N LYS A 95 8.47 -13.26 7.57
CA LYS A 95 8.80 -13.97 8.81
C LYS A 95 8.77 -13.06 10.04
N GLU A 96 9.23 -11.82 9.90
CA GLU A 96 9.23 -10.86 11.01
C GLU A 96 7.83 -10.28 11.27
N ILE A 97 7.00 -10.08 10.24
CA ILE A 97 5.58 -9.74 10.40
C ILE A 97 4.85 -10.83 11.18
N GLU A 98 4.92 -12.09 10.75
CA GLU A 98 4.32 -13.23 11.45
C GLU A 98 4.71 -13.25 12.94
N LYS A 99 6.02 -13.14 13.20
CA LYS A 99 6.55 -13.18 14.57
C LYS A 99 6.06 -12.02 15.44
N GLN A 100 5.95 -10.81 14.90
CA GLN A 100 5.50 -9.66 15.68
C GLN A 100 3.99 -9.65 15.82
N ALA A 101 3.25 -10.02 14.79
CA ALA A 101 1.80 -10.18 14.84
C ALA A 101 1.39 -11.24 15.88
N ALA A 102 2.08 -12.39 15.91
CA ALA A 102 1.87 -13.43 16.92
C ALA A 102 2.10 -12.96 18.37
N LYS A 103 3.09 -12.09 18.60
CA LYS A 103 3.35 -11.54 19.95
C LYS A 103 2.24 -10.62 20.45
N HIS A 104 1.51 -10.00 19.54
CA HIS A 104 0.42 -9.08 19.82
C HIS A 104 -0.97 -9.73 19.67
N ASP A 105 -1.02 -11.04 19.42
CA ASP A 105 -2.26 -11.82 19.19
C ASP A 105 -3.14 -11.17 18.10
N LEU A 106 -2.52 -10.72 17.02
CA LEU A 106 -3.20 -10.10 15.88
C LEU A 106 -2.89 -10.84 14.58
N VAL A 107 -3.79 -10.71 13.61
CA VAL A 107 -3.54 -11.13 12.22
C VAL A 107 -3.35 -9.87 11.40
N MET A 108 -2.17 -9.70 10.79
CA MET A 108 -1.80 -8.49 10.06
C MET A 108 -2.20 -8.61 8.58
N PRO A 109 -3.09 -7.74 8.07
CA PRO A 109 -3.34 -7.64 6.65
C PRO A 109 -2.09 -7.16 5.91
N VAL A 110 -1.77 -7.83 4.81
CA VAL A 110 -0.63 -7.48 3.96
C VAL A 110 -0.99 -7.54 2.47
N LEU A 111 -0.24 -6.77 1.67
CA LEU A 111 -0.14 -6.98 0.23
C LEU A 111 1.27 -7.46 -0.12
N ILE A 112 1.34 -8.40 -1.06
CA ILE A 112 2.62 -8.85 -1.60
C ILE A 112 3.05 -7.88 -2.70
N GLN A 113 4.23 -7.29 -2.55
CA GLN A 113 4.82 -6.43 -3.57
C GLN A 113 5.53 -7.29 -4.62
N VAL A 114 5.14 -7.13 -5.88
CA VAL A 114 5.67 -7.91 -7.01
C VAL A 114 6.36 -6.98 -8.00
N ASN A 115 7.58 -7.32 -8.44
CA ASN A 115 8.34 -6.59 -9.44
C ASN A 115 7.89 -6.96 -10.87
N ILE A 116 6.67 -6.59 -11.25
CA ILE A 116 6.09 -6.97 -12.56
C ILE A 116 6.93 -6.43 -13.73
N ALA A 117 7.55 -5.27 -13.56
CA ALA A 117 8.37 -4.63 -14.59
C ALA A 117 9.81 -5.17 -14.68
N LYS A 118 10.23 -6.04 -13.76
CA LYS A 118 11.59 -6.60 -13.68
C LYS A 118 12.69 -5.53 -13.67
N GLU A 119 12.42 -4.41 -13.02
CA GLU A 119 13.43 -3.37 -12.85
C GLU A 119 14.37 -3.76 -11.71
N GLU A 120 15.66 -3.91 -11.98
CA GLU A 120 16.68 -4.25 -10.96
C GLU A 120 16.72 -3.23 -9.80
N SER A 121 16.30 -2.00 -10.06
CA SER A 121 16.27 -0.92 -9.07
C SER A 121 15.05 -0.95 -8.14
N LYS A 122 14.05 -1.80 -8.41
CA LYS A 122 12.80 -1.88 -7.66
C LYS A 122 12.83 -3.06 -6.69
N HIS A 123 12.13 -2.89 -5.57
CA HIS A 123 11.85 -3.97 -4.65
C HIS A 123 10.61 -4.77 -5.10
N GLY A 124 10.51 -5.99 -4.62
CA GLY A 124 9.39 -6.89 -4.85
C GLY A 124 9.87 -8.30 -5.15
N PHE A 125 9.00 -9.28 -4.97
CA PHE A 125 9.24 -10.62 -5.49
C PHE A 125 9.16 -10.62 -7.00
N GLU A 126 9.95 -11.48 -7.65
CA GLU A 126 9.77 -11.71 -9.08
C GLU A 126 8.47 -12.49 -9.32
N VAL A 127 7.89 -12.31 -10.51
CA VAL A 127 6.63 -12.96 -10.87
C VAL A 127 6.77 -14.48 -10.81
N GLU A 128 7.95 -14.99 -11.17
CA GLU A 128 8.28 -16.42 -11.17
C GLU A 128 8.34 -17.02 -9.77
N GLU A 129 8.59 -16.21 -8.73
CA GLU A 129 8.74 -16.68 -7.34
C GLU A 129 7.40 -16.69 -6.58
N ILE A 130 6.34 -16.11 -7.16
CA ILE A 130 5.10 -15.80 -6.44
C ILE A 130 4.42 -17.05 -5.87
N ASP A 131 4.52 -18.20 -6.55
CA ASP A 131 3.93 -19.44 -6.08
C ASP A 131 4.67 -19.98 -4.84
N GLU A 132 5.99 -19.81 -4.77
CA GLU A 132 6.78 -20.13 -3.58
C GLU A 132 6.44 -19.18 -2.41
N VAL A 133 6.23 -17.89 -2.70
CA VAL A 133 5.79 -16.90 -1.71
C VAL A 133 4.47 -17.32 -1.07
N PHE A 134 3.49 -17.72 -1.88
CA PHE A 134 2.19 -18.15 -1.37
C PHE A 134 2.26 -19.50 -0.63
N GLN A 135 3.10 -20.43 -1.05
CA GLN A 135 3.35 -21.66 -0.29
C GLN A 135 3.96 -21.38 1.09
N GLN A 136 4.84 -20.38 1.19
CA GLN A 136 5.41 -19.99 2.49
C GLN A 136 4.40 -19.26 3.37
N VAL A 137 3.67 -18.28 2.83
CA VAL A 137 2.73 -17.47 3.64
C VAL A 137 1.57 -18.29 4.18
N GLN A 138 1.17 -19.37 3.50
CA GLN A 138 0.19 -20.36 4.02
C GLN A 138 0.59 -21.01 5.36
N GLN A 139 1.89 -21.00 5.70
CA GLN A 139 2.38 -21.55 6.96
C GLN A 139 2.26 -20.54 8.12
N TYR A 140 1.97 -19.27 7.81
CA TYR A 140 1.89 -18.17 8.77
C TYR A 140 0.44 -17.94 9.19
N LYS A 141 0.19 -17.94 10.50
CA LYS A 141 -1.18 -17.84 11.05
C LYS A 141 -1.61 -16.40 11.32
N HIS A 142 -0.65 -15.49 11.39
CA HIS A 142 -0.83 -14.10 11.78
C HIS A 142 -0.58 -13.14 10.61
N ILE A 143 -0.60 -13.67 9.37
CA ILE A 143 -0.55 -12.89 8.13
C ILE A 143 -1.82 -13.19 7.32
N ASP A 144 -2.51 -12.14 6.90
CA ASP A 144 -3.68 -12.21 6.03
C ASP A 144 -3.37 -11.50 4.72
N VAL A 145 -3.09 -12.29 3.67
CA VAL A 145 -2.77 -11.74 2.36
C VAL A 145 -4.06 -11.27 1.70
N LYS A 146 -4.17 -9.95 1.47
CA LYS A 146 -5.34 -9.32 0.85
C LYS A 146 -5.20 -9.06 -0.64
N GLY A 147 -3.99 -9.21 -1.19
CA GLY A 147 -3.75 -9.04 -2.62
C GLY A 147 -2.34 -8.57 -2.93
N LEU A 148 -2.21 -7.74 -3.96
CA LEU A 148 -0.93 -7.36 -4.54
C LEU A 148 -0.68 -5.85 -4.48
N MET A 149 0.61 -5.51 -4.47
CA MET A 149 1.09 -4.16 -4.65
C MET A 149 2.09 -4.12 -5.80
N MET A 150 2.00 -3.09 -6.63
CA MET A 150 2.96 -2.79 -7.67
C MET A 150 3.33 -1.30 -7.67
N MET A 151 4.61 -1.04 -7.93
CA MET A 151 5.19 0.26 -8.21
C MET A 151 5.57 0.37 -9.69
N ALA A 152 4.73 1.01 -10.50
CA ALA A 152 4.99 1.25 -11.91
C ALA A 152 6.41 1.80 -12.18
N PRO A 153 7.07 1.37 -13.27
CA PRO A 153 8.31 1.95 -13.74
C PRO A 153 8.16 3.44 -14.04
N ASN A 154 9.25 4.19 -13.95
CA ASN A 154 9.21 5.63 -14.26
C ASN A 154 9.37 5.86 -15.78
N ILE A 155 8.37 5.41 -16.53
CA ILE A 155 8.27 5.49 -17.99
C ILE A 155 6.95 6.17 -18.38
N ASP A 156 6.68 6.32 -19.68
CA ASP A 156 5.44 6.92 -20.17
C ASP A 156 4.19 6.15 -19.69
N GLU A 157 3.08 6.86 -19.49
CA GLU A 157 1.82 6.30 -18.97
C GLU A 157 1.28 5.16 -19.85
N THR A 158 1.39 5.29 -21.17
CA THR A 158 0.94 4.28 -22.13
C THR A 158 1.75 2.99 -22.03
N GLU A 159 3.04 3.10 -21.73
CA GLU A 159 3.90 1.94 -21.52
C GLU A 159 3.71 1.33 -20.13
N THR A 160 3.24 2.12 -19.16
CA THR A 160 2.94 1.70 -17.80
C THR A 160 1.68 0.83 -17.73
N GLU A 161 0.69 1.11 -18.58
CA GLU A 161 -0.61 0.44 -18.58
C GLU A 161 -0.52 -1.10 -18.64
N LYS A 162 0.41 -1.63 -19.45
CA LYS A 162 0.62 -3.09 -19.58
C LYS A 162 0.98 -3.76 -18.26
N TYR A 163 1.68 -3.07 -17.35
CA TYR A 163 2.09 -3.61 -16.06
C TYR A 163 0.92 -3.65 -15.08
N PHE A 164 -0.02 -2.69 -15.14
CA PHE A 164 -1.26 -2.77 -14.38
C PHE A 164 -2.12 -3.95 -14.82
N ALA A 165 -2.26 -4.16 -16.13
CA ALA A 165 -2.98 -5.31 -16.69
C ALA A 165 -2.34 -6.64 -16.25
N GLN A 166 -1.01 -6.74 -16.29
CA GLN A 166 -0.28 -7.93 -15.82
C GLN A 166 -0.48 -8.17 -14.32
N THR A 167 -0.47 -7.10 -13.51
CA THR A 167 -0.73 -7.21 -12.05
C THR A 167 -2.14 -7.72 -11.78
N GLN A 168 -3.14 -7.20 -12.51
CA GLN A 168 -4.53 -7.65 -12.38
C GLN A 168 -4.68 -9.13 -12.78
N ALA A 169 -4.10 -9.53 -13.91
CA ALA A 169 -4.12 -10.92 -14.35
C ALA A 169 -3.46 -11.87 -13.33
N LEU A 170 -2.35 -11.43 -12.73
CA LEU A 170 -1.69 -12.18 -11.67
C LEU A 170 -2.59 -12.33 -10.44
N LEU A 171 -3.26 -11.27 -9.98
CA LEU A 171 -4.20 -11.36 -8.87
C LEU A 171 -5.36 -12.33 -9.19
N GLN A 172 -5.94 -12.25 -10.39
CA GLN A 172 -7.03 -13.13 -10.82
C GLN A 172 -6.61 -14.61 -10.88
N ARG A 173 -5.36 -14.89 -11.27
CA ARG A 173 -4.80 -16.25 -11.21
C ARG A 173 -4.71 -16.70 -9.75
N LEU A 174 -4.09 -15.89 -8.89
CA LEU A 174 -3.89 -16.21 -7.47
C LEU A 174 -5.21 -16.39 -6.72
N GLN A 175 -6.27 -15.65 -7.05
CA GLN A 175 -7.62 -15.86 -6.50
C GLN A 175 -8.16 -17.28 -6.75
N LYS A 176 -7.85 -17.87 -7.90
CA LYS A 176 -8.28 -19.23 -8.26
C LYS A 176 -7.40 -20.29 -7.59
N ASP A 177 -6.10 -20.05 -7.55
CA ASP A 177 -5.11 -20.99 -7.02
C ASP A 177 -5.14 -21.03 -5.48
N TYR A 178 -5.50 -19.92 -4.86
CA TYR A 178 -5.49 -19.72 -3.41
C TYR A 178 -6.83 -19.18 -2.87
N PRO A 179 -7.94 -19.93 -3.03
CA PRO A 179 -9.28 -19.48 -2.66
C PRO A 179 -9.51 -19.33 -1.14
N MET A 180 -8.55 -19.77 -0.32
CA MET A 180 -8.55 -19.56 1.13
C MET A 180 -8.24 -18.10 1.53
N TYR A 181 -7.68 -17.30 0.62
CA TYR A 181 -7.42 -15.87 0.83
C TYR A 181 -8.45 -15.00 0.12
N GLU A 182 -8.84 -13.90 0.75
CA GLU A 182 -9.67 -12.86 0.13
C GLU A 182 -8.79 -11.89 -0.68
N LEU A 183 -8.25 -12.38 -1.79
CA LEU A 183 -7.33 -11.63 -2.65
C LEU A 183 -8.05 -10.59 -3.51
N ASN A 184 -8.59 -9.54 -2.91
CA ASN A 184 -9.41 -8.53 -3.60
C ASN A 184 -8.75 -7.14 -3.69
N GLN A 185 -7.51 -6.97 -3.21
CA GLN A 185 -6.84 -5.68 -3.18
C GLN A 185 -5.73 -5.55 -4.24
N LEU A 186 -5.75 -4.45 -4.99
CA LEU A 186 -4.69 -4.03 -5.89
C LEU A 186 -4.22 -2.62 -5.52
N SER A 187 -3.04 -2.56 -4.93
CA SER A 187 -2.36 -1.30 -4.62
C SER A 187 -1.41 -0.92 -5.76
N MET A 188 -1.89 -0.12 -6.70
CA MET A 188 -1.14 0.37 -7.86
C MET A 188 -1.70 1.73 -8.32
N GLY A 189 -0.87 2.55 -8.98
CA GLY A 189 -1.25 3.91 -9.35
C GLY A 189 -0.85 4.97 -8.30
N MET A 190 -0.30 6.06 -8.81
CA MET A 190 0.19 7.25 -8.13
C MET A 190 -0.24 8.50 -8.91
N SER A 191 0.23 9.68 -8.51
CA SER A 191 -0.21 10.97 -9.06
C SER A 191 -0.20 11.07 -10.59
N ASN A 192 0.67 10.33 -11.30
CA ASN A 192 0.81 10.45 -12.75
C ASN A 192 0.06 9.37 -13.53
N ASP A 193 -0.31 8.25 -12.92
CA ASP A 193 -0.75 7.04 -13.63
C ASP A 193 -1.98 6.38 -13.01
N TYR A 194 -2.61 7.02 -12.01
CA TYR A 194 -3.73 6.43 -11.30
C TYR A 194 -4.98 6.22 -12.17
N HIS A 195 -5.21 7.05 -13.20
CA HIS A 195 -6.33 6.86 -14.12
C HIS A 195 -6.21 5.54 -14.88
N GLN A 196 -5.00 5.20 -15.31
CA GLN A 196 -4.70 3.93 -15.97
C GLN A 196 -4.80 2.79 -14.96
N ALA A 197 -4.28 2.96 -13.75
CA ALA A 197 -4.41 1.96 -12.68
C ALA A 197 -5.89 1.62 -12.37
N LEU A 198 -6.77 2.62 -12.32
CA LEU A 198 -8.21 2.43 -12.11
C LEU A 198 -8.88 1.59 -13.21
N LYS A 199 -8.52 1.82 -14.49
CA LYS A 199 -9.02 1.01 -15.61
C LYS A 199 -8.67 -0.47 -15.48
N HIS A 200 -7.56 -0.77 -14.79
CA HIS A 200 -7.07 -2.12 -14.53
C HIS A 200 -7.40 -2.63 -13.12
N GLY A 201 -8.41 -2.03 -12.46
CA GLY A 201 -9.00 -2.55 -11.24
C GLY A 201 -8.22 -2.25 -9.96
N ALA A 202 -7.39 -1.20 -9.94
CA ALA A 202 -6.76 -0.75 -8.70
C ALA A 202 -7.83 -0.46 -7.63
N THR A 203 -7.59 -0.94 -6.41
CA THR A 203 -8.46 -0.71 -5.24
C THR A 203 -7.84 0.26 -4.24
N TYR A 204 -6.52 0.45 -4.29
CA TYR A 204 -5.81 1.48 -3.55
C TYR A 204 -4.96 2.34 -4.49
N ILE A 205 -5.29 3.64 -4.56
CA ILE A 205 -4.56 4.66 -5.32
C ILE A 205 -3.73 5.51 -4.37
N ARG A 206 -2.40 5.59 -4.57
CA ARG A 206 -1.47 6.25 -3.63
C ARG A 206 -1.05 7.63 -4.12
N ILE A 207 -1.65 8.70 -3.62
CA ILE A 207 -1.39 10.07 -4.10
C ILE A 207 -0.75 10.91 -3.00
N GLY A 208 0.39 11.54 -3.32
CA GLY A 208 1.09 12.46 -2.43
C GLY A 208 1.06 13.89 -2.96
N ARG A 209 2.03 14.24 -3.82
CA ARG A 209 2.26 15.62 -4.30
C ARG A 209 1.00 16.32 -4.82
N ALA A 210 0.09 15.63 -5.50
CA ALA A 210 -1.12 16.25 -6.03
C ALA A 210 -2.15 16.68 -4.95
N LEU A 211 -2.05 16.18 -3.71
CA LEU A 211 -2.93 16.55 -2.60
C LEU A 211 -2.44 17.80 -1.84
N PHE A 212 -1.20 18.23 -2.08
CA PHE A 212 -0.55 19.30 -1.32
C PHE A 212 -0.05 20.40 -2.25
N LYS A 213 0.17 21.58 -1.67
CA LYS A 213 0.80 22.73 -2.32
C LYS A 213 1.86 23.33 -1.41
N ASP A 214 2.75 24.11 -1.99
CA ASP A 214 3.68 24.94 -1.23
C ASP A 214 2.91 26.01 -0.44
N GLU A 215 3.51 26.48 0.66
CA GLU A 215 2.96 27.59 1.46
C GLU A 215 3.04 28.92 0.72
#